data_AF-A0A945FVP3-F1
#
_entry.id   AF-A0A945FVP3-F1
#
_cell.length_a   1.000
_cell.length_b   1.000
_cell.length_c   1.000
_cell.angle_alpha   90.00
_cell.angle_beta   90.00
_cell.angle_gamma   90.00
#
_symmetry.space_group_name_H-M   'P 1'
#
loop_
_entity.id
_entity.type
_entity.pdbx_description
1 polymer ?
#
loop_
_entity_poly.entity_id
_entity_poly.type
_entity_poly.pdbx_seq_one_letter_code
_entity_poly.pdbx_strand_id
1 'polypeptide(L)'
;MASFFMLAGTVSTEKTLADIEKLLIDNGFQFKTDDDEIFVKSSSNLTFRSGFGHEYIVVADAQEQTTLTTESRLLSDSLKQNQIKHEFELYDRANELYEVIEFSPKDD
;
A
#
# COMPACT_ATOMS: atom_id res chain seq x y z
N MET A 1 -18.50 -13.99 -11.09
CA MET A 1 -17.68 -13.17 -10.17
C MET A 1 -16.47 -12.72 -10.95
N ALA A 2 -16.22 -11.41 -11.02
CA ALA A 2 -14.90 -10.95 -11.43
C ALA A 2 -13.94 -11.34 -10.30
N SER A 3 -12.88 -12.06 -10.64
CA SER A 3 -11.84 -12.47 -9.69
C SER A 3 -10.63 -11.57 -9.92
N PHE A 4 -10.07 -11.06 -8.84
CA PHE A 4 -9.01 -10.08 -8.83
C PHE A 4 -7.84 -10.63 -8.02
N PHE A 5 -6.64 -10.10 -8.27
CA PHE A 5 -5.53 -10.22 -7.34
C PHE A 5 -5.72 -9.16 -6.25
N MET A 6 -5.34 -9.47 -5.01
CA MET A 6 -5.52 -8.55 -3.87
C MET A 6 -4.20 -8.31 -3.15
N LEU A 7 -4.03 -7.10 -2.64
CA LEU A 7 -3.05 -6.78 -1.62
C LEU A 7 -3.81 -6.48 -0.33
N ALA A 8 -3.33 -7.03 0.78
CA ALA A 8 -3.67 -6.61 2.12
C ALA A 8 -2.38 -6.32 2.87
N GLY A 9 -2.32 -5.23 3.61
CA GLY A 9 -1.10 -4.89 4.31
C GLY A 9 -1.21 -3.78 5.31
N THR A 10 -0.11 -3.54 5.99
CA THR A 10 0.00 -2.51 7.03
C THR A 10 1.22 -1.63 6.79
N VAL A 11 1.12 -0.37 7.21
CA VAL A 11 2.21 0.61 7.21
C VAL A 11 2.25 1.23 8.59
N SER A 12 3.33 1.00 9.34
CA SER A 12 3.50 1.49 10.71
C SER A 12 4.38 2.74 10.73
N THR A 13 3.81 3.85 11.19
CA THR A 13 4.42 5.18 11.14
C THR A 13 3.73 6.18 12.05
N GLU A 14 4.50 7.05 12.69
CA GLU A 14 3.97 8.22 13.42
C GLU A 14 3.59 9.38 12.50
N LYS A 15 3.86 9.25 11.19
CA LYS A 15 3.48 10.23 10.17
C LYS A 15 1.97 10.37 10.08
N THR A 16 1.50 11.60 9.86
CA THR A 16 0.08 11.90 9.68
C THR A 16 -0.41 11.49 8.29
N LEU A 17 -1.74 11.51 8.07
CA LEU A 17 -2.32 11.21 6.77
C LEU A 17 -1.79 12.18 5.70
N ALA A 18 -1.66 13.45 6.04
CA ALA A 18 -1.10 14.49 5.17
C ALA A 18 0.37 14.24 4.81
N ASP A 19 1.16 13.64 5.71
CA ASP A 19 2.54 13.24 5.41
C ASP A 19 2.57 12.06 4.43
N ILE A 20 1.64 11.11 4.55
CA ILE A 20 1.49 9.99 3.61
C ILE A 20 1.03 10.50 2.24
N GLU A 21 0.06 11.41 2.19
CA GLU A 21 -0.36 12.09 0.96
C GLU A 21 0.83 12.76 0.26
N LYS A 22 1.63 13.51 1.00
CA LYS A 22 2.82 14.16 0.46
C LYS A 22 3.83 13.13 -0.09
N LEU A 23 4.06 12.04 0.64
CA LEU A 23 4.93 10.95 0.19
C LEU A 23 4.41 10.34 -1.13
N LEU A 24 3.11 10.13 -1.26
CA LEU A 24 2.49 9.61 -2.49
C LEU A 24 2.65 10.60 -3.66
N ILE A 25 2.44 11.90 -3.46
CA ILE A 25 2.69 12.95 -4.47
C ILE A 25 4.15 12.94 -4.93
N ASP A 26 5.10 12.90 -3.98
CA ASP A 26 6.53 12.95 -4.28
C ASP A 26 6.99 11.73 -5.11
N ASN A 27 6.23 10.62 -5.05
CA ASN A 27 6.46 9.40 -5.83
C ASN A 27 5.55 9.28 -7.07
N GLY A 28 4.87 10.35 -7.46
CA GLY A 28 4.11 10.44 -8.71
C GLY A 28 2.73 9.77 -8.65
N PHE A 29 2.25 9.38 -7.47
CA PHE A 29 0.90 8.88 -7.32
C PHE A 29 -0.10 10.03 -7.34
N GLN A 30 -1.19 9.85 -8.07
CA GLN A 30 -2.36 10.71 -7.98
C GLN A 30 -3.33 10.09 -6.98
N PHE A 31 -4.04 10.90 -6.20
CA PHE A 31 -5.03 10.38 -5.26
C PHE A 31 -6.27 11.26 -5.13
N LYS A 32 -7.28 10.73 -4.46
CA LYS A 32 -8.39 11.47 -3.86
C LYS A 32 -8.42 11.11 -2.37
N THR A 33 -8.56 12.11 -1.51
CA THR A 33 -8.79 11.89 -0.08
C THR A 33 -10.28 12.00 0.22
N ASP A 34 -10.80 11.12 1.07
CA ASP A 34 -12.17 11.17 1.61
C ASP A 34 -12.11 10.76 3.08
N ASP A 35 -12.52 11.63 3.99
CA ASP A 35 -12.39 11.47 5.44
C ASP A 35 -10.97 11.02 5.89
N ASP A 36 -10.82 9.75 6.25
CA ASP A 36 -9.59 9.12 6.74
C ASP A 36 -9.00 8.10 5.74
N GLU A 37 -9.39 8.21 4.46
CA GLU A 37 -8.99 7.31 3.38
C GLU A 37 -8.30 8.06 2.23
N ILE A 38 -7.20 7.50 1.72
CA ILE A 38 -6.53 7.96 0.50
C ILE A 38 -6.75 6.92 -0.59
N PHE A 39 -7.48 7.30 -1.63
CA PHE A 39 -7.69 6.50 -2.82
C PHE A 39 -6.66 6.86 -3.88
N VAL A 40 -5.71 5.98 -4.11
CA VAL A 40 -4.69 6.17 -5.14
C VAL A 40 -5.28 5.84 -6.50
N LYS A 41 -5.18 6.79 -7.43
CA LYS A 41 -5.56 6.63 -8.83
C LYS A 41 -4.43 5.94 -9.57
N SER A 42 -4.42 4.62 -9.52
CA SER A 42 -3.47 3.75 -10.20
C SER A 42 -4.18 2.67 -11.02
N SER A 43 -3.42 1.77 -11.65
CA SER A 43 -4.02 0.65 -12.40
C SER A 43 -4.54 -0.44 -11.45
N SER A 44 -4.04 -0.48 -10.21
CA SER A 44 -4.71 -1.10 -9.07
C SER A 44 -5.57 -0.09 -8.31
N ASN A 45 -6.65 -0.54 -7.67
CA ASN A 45 -7.48 0.27 -6.79
C ASN A 45 -6.86 0.32 -5.38
N LEU A 46 -5.70 0.99 -5.26
CA LEU A 46 -4.97 1.07 -4.00
C LEU A 46 -5.61 2.10 -3.05
N THR A 47 -5.84 1.69 -1.81
CA THR A 47 -6.45 2.52 -0.76
C THR A 47 -5.65 2.43 0.52
N PHE A 48 -5.34 3.59 1.12
CA PHE A 48 -4.85 3.71 2.49
C PHE A 48 -5.99 4.11 3.39
N ARG A 49 -6.07 3.51 4.57
CA ARG A 49 -7.01 3.89 5.61
C ARG A 49 -6.32 3.96 6.95
N SER A 50 -6.63 4.99 7.74
CA SER A 50 -6.18 5.05 9.14
C SER A 50 -6.65 3.82 9.92
N GLY A 51 -5.69 3.09 10.51
CA GLY A 51 -5.93 1.95 11.39
C GLY A 51 -5.98 2.36 12.86
N PHE A 52 -5.67 1.42 13.75
CA PHE A 52 -5.52 1.71 15.18
C PHE A 52 -4.07 2.08 15.50
N GLY A 53 -3.86 3.13 16.30
CA GLY A 53 -2.53 3.58 16.68
C GLY A 53 -1.78 4.27 15.54
N HIS A 54 -0.49 3.96 15.39
CA HIS A 54 0.41 4.51 14.37
C HIS A 54 0.46 3.61 13.13
N GLU A 55 -0.71 3.14 12.67
CA GLU A 55 -0.79 2.17 11.57
C GLU A 55 -1.80 2.61 10.51
N TYR A 56 -1.44 2.42 9.25
CA TYR A 56 -2.33 2.50 8.10
C TYR A 56 -2.59 1.10 7.57
N ILE A 57 -3.85 0.82 7.27
CA ILE A 57 -4.26 -0.36 6.53
C ILE A 57 -4.17 -0.03 5.05
N VAL A 58 -3.54 -0.90 4.29
CA VAL A 58 -3.40 -0.78 2.84
C VAL A 58 -4.10 -1.94 2.19
N VAL A 59 -5.00 -1.63 1.25
CA VAL A 59 -5.67 -2.62 0.42
C VAL A 59 -5.56 -2.22 -1.03
N ALA A 60 -5.37 -3.17 -1.93
CA ALA A 60 -5.47 -2.93 -3.36
C ALA A 60 -6.05 -4.13 -4.08
N ASP A 61 -6.69 -3.90 -5.21
CA ASP A 61 -7.07 -4.94 -6.14
C ASP A 61 -6.63 -4.59 -7.57
N ALA A 62 -6.28 -5.62 -8.35
CA ALA A 62 -6.01 -5.47 -9.77
C ALA A 62 -6.48 -6.69 -10.57
N GLN A 63 -6.80 -6.48 -11.84
CA GLN A 63 -7.14 -7.56 -12.77
C GLN A 63 -5.92 -8.42 -13.12
N GLU A 64 -4.73 -7.82 -13.21
CA GLU A 64 -3.50 -8.51 -13.61
C GLU A 64 -2.52 -8.60 -12.43
N GLN A 65 -1.92 -9.78 -12.23
CA GLN A 65 -0.94 -10.02 -11.17
C GLN A 65 0.27 -9.09 -11.28
N THR A 66 0.74 -8.89 -12.51
CA THR A 66 1.89 -8.04 -12.84
C THR A 66 1.65 -6.59 -12.44
N THR A 67 0.45 -6.08 -12.65
CA THR A 67 0.05 -4.73 -12.24
C THR A 67 0.11 -4.59 -10.73
N LEU A 68 -0.57 -5.48 -10.00
CA LEU A 68 -0.58 -5.44 -8.53
C LEU A 68 0.85 -5.54 -7.96
N THR A 69 1.64 -6.49 -8.45
CA THR A 69 3.01 -6.72 -7.99
C THR A 69 3.90 -5.50 -8.24
N THR A 70 3.79 -4.89 -9.43
CA THR A 70 4.61 -3.72 -9.79
C THR A 70 4.26 -2.52 -8.92
N GLU A 71 2.98 -2.21 -8.75
CA GLU A 71 2.54 -1.06 -7.95
C GLU A 71 2.83 -1.26 -6.45
N SER A 72 2.66 -2.49 -5.94
CA SER A 72 3.01 -2.83 -4.55
C SER A 72 4.50 -2.64 -4.27
N ARG A 73 5.36 -2.99 -5.23
CA ARG A 73 6.82 -2.79 -5.12
C ARG A 73 7.19 -1.31 -5.20
N LEU A 74 6.59 -0.55 -6.10
CA LEU A 74 6.80 0.91 -6.18
C LEU A 74 6.39 1.60 -4.87
N LEU A 75 5.27 1.19 -4.29
CA LEU A 75 4.86 1.69 -2.98
C LEU A 75 5.87 1.30 -1.88
N SER A 76 6.27 0.03 -1.84
CA SER A 76 7.25 -0.47 -0.87
C SER A 76 8.57 0.31 -0.95
N ASP A 77 9.09 0.54 -2.16
CA ASP A 77 10.30 1.31 -2.39
C ASP A 77 10.15 2.75 -1.90
N SER A 78 9.00 3.38 -2.14
CA SER A 78 8.67 4.73 -1.68
C SER A 78 8.67 4.84 -0.14
N LEU A 79 8.05 3.87 0.53
CA LEU A 79 8.00 3.79 2.00
C LEU A 79 9.38 3.49 2.59
N LYS A 80 10.12 2.57 1.98
CA LYS A 80 11.48 2.19 2.38
C LYS A 80 12.46 3.35 2.30
N GLN A 81 12.39 4.17 1.25
CA GLN A 81 13.21 5.39 1.15
C GLN A 81 12.98 6.35 2.33
N ASN A 82 11.79 6.31 2.93
CA ASN A 82 11.40 7.12 4.07
C ASN A 82 11.55 6.40 5.42
N GLN A 83 12.20 5.23 5.45
CA GLN A 83 12.38 4.39 6.65
C GLN A 83 11.06 4.00 7.33
N ILE A 84 9.99 3.84 6.55
CA ILE A 84 8.67 3.49 7.08
C ILE A 84 8.47 1.98 7.06
N LYS A 85 8.20 1.40 8.23
CA LYS A 85 7.91 -0.03 8.38
C LYS A 85 6.61 -0.39 7.66
N HIS A 86 6.60 -1.49 6.92
CA HIS A 86 5.41 -1.98 6.24
C HIS A 86 5.50 -3.47 5.92
N GLU A 87 4.34 -4.08 5.70
CA GLU A 87 4.17 -5.47 5.30
C GLU A 87 2.96 -5.58 4.37
N PHE A 88 3.19 -6.11 3.18
CA PHE A 88 2.16 -6.32 2.15
C PHE A 88 2.10 -7.79 1.77
N GLU A 89 0.91 -8.35 1.88
CA GLU A 89 0.58 -9.70 1.46
C GLU A 89 -0.21 -9.65 0.16
N LEU A 90 0.28 -10.34 -0.87
CA LEU A 90 -0.34 -10.37 -2.19
C LEU A 90 -0.98 -11.74 -2.42
N TYR A 91 -2.27 -11.72 -2.72
CA TYR A 91 -3.13 -12.87 -2.89
C TYR A 91 -3.59 -13.02 -4.33
N ASP A 92 -3.61 -14.26 -4.81
CA ASP A 92 -4.09 -14.57 -6.14
C ASP A 92 -5.62 -14.63 -6.21
N ARG A 93 -6.13 -15.00 -7.39
CA ARG A 93 -7.55 -15.12 -7.68
C ARG A 93 -8.27 -16.22 -6.89
N ALA A 94 -7.53 -17.16 -6.32
CA ALA A 94 -8.01 -18.22 -5.43
C ALA A 94 -7.86 -17.86 -3.95
N ASN A 95 -7.42 -16.63 -3.64
CA ASN A 95 -7.03 -16.17 -2.30
C ASN A 95 -5.83 -16.92 -1.71
N GLU A 96 -4.96 -17.45 -2.57
CA GLU A 96 -3.69 -18.03 -2.14
C GLU A 96 -2.61 -16.93 -2.09
N LEU A 97 -1.93 -16.83 -0.95
CA LEU A 97 -0.79 -15.93 -0.78
C LEU A 97 0.31 -16.36 -1.74
N TYR A 98 0.72 -15.47 -2.66
CA TYR A 98 1.81 -15.75 -3.60
C TYR A 98 3.06 -14.92 -3.37
N GLU A 99 2.96 -13.80 -2.65
CA GLU A 99 4.10 -12.93 -2.38
C GLU A 99 3.90 -12.09 -1.11
N VAL A 100 5.00 -11.87 -0.38
CA VAL A 100 5.08 -10.93 0.74
C VAL A 100 6.15 -9.90 0.43
N ILE A 101 5.81 -8.62 0.58
CA ILE A 101 6.71 -7.48 0.42
C ILE A 101 6.76 -6.75 1.75
N GLU A 102 7.90 -6.82 2.44
CA GLU A 102 8.06 -6.25 3.77
C GLU A 102 9.34 -5.44 3.91
N PHE A 103 9.30 -4.48 4.82
CA PHE A 103 10.47 -3.74 5.27
C PHE A 103 10.28 -3.29 6.72
N SER A 104 11.35 -3.44 7.51
CA SER A 104 11.49 -2.81 8.81
C SER A 104 12.82 -2.07 8.84
N PRO A 105 12.86 -0.79 9.29
CA PRO A 105 14.12 -0.12 9.56
C PRO A 105 14.88 -0.92 10.63
N LYS A 106 16.22 -0.91 10.56
CA LYS A 106 17.02 -1.49 11.65
C LYS A 106 16.84 -0.59 12.86
N ASP A 107 16.51 -1.17 14.01
CA ASP A 107 16.58 -0.45 15.27
C ASP A 107 18.04 0.00 15.47
N ASP A 108 18.27 1.31 15.60
CA ASP A 108 19.56 1.90 15.99
C ASP A 108 19.88 1.63 17.47
#